data_AF-A0AAD4FQM9-F1
#
_entry.id   AF-A0AAD4FQM9-F1
#
_cell.length_a   1.000
_cell.length_b   1.000
_cell.length_c   1.000
_cell.angle_alpha   90.00
_cell.angle_beta   90.00
_cell.angle_gamma   90.00
#
_symmetry.space_group_name_H-M   'P 1'
#
loop_
_entity.id
_entity.type
_entity.pdbx_description
1 polymer ?
#
loop_
_entity_poly.entity_id
_entity_poly.type
_entity_poly.pdbx_seq_one_letter_code
_entity_poly.pdbx_strand_id
1 'polypeptide(L)'
;MFSFVGLKPILVSIAGVVSLFVLATHFHMFTSEVSDSIHKAVLPVLVCVLLFSAQFNRTRISLLCGLWLVLVLNERYDGFWQVWVDDHHSWLVITLSLIFVVLSLIKDRALLSFHLITHLFYFALCGVLSWYWLLYHDHLLAQLFVNVISDQTEALMPVLLPLGFCNLILLLLSLKSSDLTKTILLISSLLWSATAFELYELAFDVVIVILASLYLLVVCIDSYFLAYRDELTNLPTRRALHQLALSLGRRYTVAMIDIDHFKKFNDTYGHDIGDQVLKLVASKLAKIKGGGRVFRYGGEEFTVVFARKGVDHAYDYLDTLREEIAKYDMVIRDTSRSGKQARKAARSQSMKTVHVTVSIGVAEKSPKQQFEQVLKCADLALYRAKKRGRNNVCQ
;
A
#
# COMPACT_ATOMS: atom_id res chain seq x y z
N MET A 1 19.17 -11.87 -2.49
CA MET A 1 19.11 -10.51 -3.05
C MET A 1 17.92 -9.81 -2.39
N PHE A 2 18.14 -8.90 -1.45
CA PHE A 2 17.03 -8.16 -0.83
C PHE A 2 16.45 -7.20 -1.88
N SER A 3 15.19 -7.39 -2.27
CA SER A 3 14.49 -6.44 -3.14
C SER A 3 13.92 -5.30 -2.28
N PHE A 4 14.47 -4.10 -2.42
CA PHE A 4 14.00 -2.90 -1.72
C PHE A 4 12.77 -2.30 -2.40
N VAL A 5 11.66 -3.02 -2.38
CA VAL A 5 10.42 -2.61 -3.05
C VAL A 5 9.83 -1.35 -2.43
N GLY A 6 10.08 -1.10 -1.13
CA GLY A 6 9.61 0.10 -0.42
C GLY A 6 10.43 1.37 -0.64
N LEU A 7 11.57 1.30 -1.36
CA LEU A 7 12.47 2.46 -1.51
C LEU A 7 11.78 3.65 -2.19
N LYS A 8 11.02 3.40 -3.26
CA LYS A 8 10.33 4.46 -4.01
C LYS A 8 9.27 5.19 -3.16
N PRO A 9 8.33 4.50 -2.49
CA PRO A 9 7.39 5.14 -1.56
C PRO A 9 8.09 6.00 -0.49
N ILE A 10 9.18 5.50 0.10
CA ILE A 10 9.94 6.23 1.12
C ILE A 10 10.52 7.52 0.54
N LEU A 11 11.27 7.44 -0.56
CA LEU A 11 11.90 8.61 -1.17
C LEU A 11 10.88 9.67 -1.60
N VAL A 12 9.77 9.26 -2.21
CA VAL A 12 8.71 10.18 -2.63
C VAL A 12 8.07 10.86 -1.42
N SER A 13 7.79 10.10 -0.36
CA SER A 13 7.11 10.63 0.82
C SER A 13 8.03 11.57 1.62
N ILE A 14 9.31 11.21 1.79
CA ILE A 14 10.31 12.09 2.42
C ILE A 14 10.49 13.37 1.59
N ALA A 15 10.66 13.26 0.27
CA ALA A 15 10.78 14.43 -0.60
C ALA A 15 9.55 15.35 -0.51
N GLY A 16 8.35 14.77 -0.43
CA GLY A 16 7.11 15.52 -0.24
C GLY A 16 7.07 16.27 1.10
N VAL A 17 7.40 15.59 2.20
CA VAL A 17 7.46 16.21 3.55
C VAL A 17 8.50 17.32 3.59
N VAL A 18 9.72 17.06 3.13
CA VAL A 18 10.80 18.06 3.09
C VAL A 18 10.40 19.25 2.23
N SER A 19 9.78 19.02 1.07
CA SER A 19 9.29 20.12 0.22
C SER A 19 8.23 20.95 0.94
N LEU A 20 7.28 20.33 1.65
CA LEU A 20 6.27 21.04 2.44
C LEU A 20 6.92 21.88 3.55
N PHE A 21 7.91 21.33 4.26
CA PHE A 21 8.65 22.04 5.30
C PHE A 21 9.43 23.22 4.73
N VAL A 22 10.14 23.04 3.63
CA VAL A 22 10.89 24.11 2.96
C VAL A 22 9.95 25.20 2.43
N LEU A 23 8.83 24.83 1.83
CA LEU A 23 7.83 25.82 1.37
C LEU A 23 7.23 26.59 2.55
N ALA A 24 6.91 25.88 3.64
CA ALA A 24 6.37 26.47 4.85
C ALA A 24 7.29 27.53 5.45
N THR A 25 8.59 27.21 5.58
CA THR A 25 9.58 28.11 6.16
C THR A 25 9.98 29.22 5.19
N HIS A 26 10.26 28.90 3.93
CA HIS A 26 10.75 29.86 2.93
C HIS A 26 9.72 30.93 2.54
N PHE A 27 8.44 30.55 2.42
CA PHE A 27 7.38 31.48 2.06
C PHE A 27 6.68 32.12 3.26
N HIS A 28 7.15 31.85 4.49
CA HIS A 28 6.46 32.24 5.72
C HIS A 28 4.96 31.89 5.68
N MET A 29 4.62 30.73 5.10
CA MET A 29 3.21 30.36 4.87
C MET A 29 2.40 30.27 6.17
N PHE A 30 3.09 30.09 7.29
CA PHE A 30 2.51 30.07 8.62
C PHE A 30 2.84 31.36 9.37
N THR A 31 2.37 32.49 8.84
CA THR A 31 2.29 33.75 9.61
C THR A 31 1.46 33.54 10.89
N SER A 32 1.56 34.46 11.85
CA SER A 32 0.83 34.36 13.13
C SER A 32 -0.67 34.11 12.94
N GLU A 33 -1.31 34.80 11.98
CA GLU A 33 -2.74 34.65 11.67
C GLU A 33 -3.10 33.25 11.14
N VAL A 34 -2.25 32.68 10.28
CA VAL A 34 -2.45 31.33 9.73
C VAL A 34 -2.20 30.28 10.81
N SER A 35 -1.18 30.48 11.66
CA SER A 35 -0.90 29.61 12.80
C SER A 35 -2.08 29.54 13.77
N ASP A 36 -2.70 30.67 14.11
CA ASP A 36 -3.90 30.72 14.96
C ASP A 36 -5.09 29.97 14.35
N SER A 37 -5.24 30.07 13.03
CA SER A 37 -6.29 29.36 12.29
C SER A 37 -6.04 27.84 12.31
N ILE A 38 -4.78 27.43 12.14
CA ILE A 38 -4.36 26.02 12.22
C ILE A 38 -4.55 25.49 13.63
N HIS A 39 -4.11 26.23 14.65
CA HIS A 39 -4.29 25.89 16.05
C HIS A 39 -5.77 25.55 16.34
N LYS A 40 -6.73 26.34 15.83
CA LYS A 40 -8.18 26.06 15.98
C LYS A 40 -8.64 24.84 15.17
N ALA A 41 -8.02 24.56 14.03
CA ALA A 41 -8.40 23.50 13.11
C ALA A 41 -7.79 22.11 13.42
N VAL A 42 -6.70 22.02 14.20
CA VAL A 42 -5.99 20.74 14.45
C VAL A 42 -6.89 19.65 15.01
N LEU A 43 -7.65 19.94 16.07
CA LEU A 43 -8.54 18.97 16.71
C LEU A 43 -9.63 18.45 15.76
N PRO A 44 -10.44 19.29 15.08
CA PRO A 44 -11.44 18.78 14.14
C PRO A 44 -10.80 18.01 12.97
N VAL A 45 -9.63 18.43 12.46
CA VAL A 45 -8.90 17.68 11.42
C VAL A 45 -8.53 16.29 11.90
N LEU A 46 -7.93 16.15 13.09
CA LEU A 46 -7.58 14.85 13.66
C LEU A 46 -8.80 13.95 13.86
N VAL A 47 -9.90 14.50 14.39
CA VAL A 47 -11.16 13.74 14.57
C VAL A 47 -11.72 13.28 13.23
N CYS A 48 -11.72 14.14 12.21
CA CYS A 48 -12.16 13.76 10.86
C CYS A 48 -11.33 12.62 10.28
N VAL A 49 -10.00 12.70 10.37
CA VAL A 49 -9.10 11.64 9.85
C VAL A 49 -9.24 10.35 10.67
N LEU A 50 -9.41 10.44 12.00
CA LEU A 50 -9.66 9.29 12.87
C LEU A 50 -10.93 8.54 12.47
N LEU A 51 -12.05 9.26 12.33
CA LEU A 51 -13.34 8.68 11.96
C LEU A 51 -13.32 8.11 10.54
N PHE A 52 -12.70 8.85 9.60
CA PHE A 52 -12.57 8.40 8.22
C PHE A 52 -11.72 7.14 8.12
N SER A 53 -10.54 7.11 8.75
CA SER A 53 -9.67 5.92 8.77
C SER A 53 -10.34 4.72 9.46
N ALA A 54 -11.10 4.95 10.53
CA ALA A 54 -11.90 3.91 11.19
C ALA A 54 -12.95 3.31 10.23
N GLN A 55 -13.65 4.13 9.46
CA GLN A 55 -14.66 3.70 8.48
C GLN A 55 -14.09 2.75 7.41
N PHE A 56 -12.83 2.94 7.02
CA PHE A 56 -12.13 2.07 6.06
C PHE A 56 -11.36 0.91 6.72
N ASN A 57 -11.62 0.62 8.00
CA ASN A 57 -10.90 -0.38 8.80
C ASN A 57 -9.37 -0.17 8.83
N ARG A 58 -8.89 1.07 8.68
CA ARG A 58 -7.48 1.45 8.78
C ARG A 58 -7.13 1.78 10.22
N THR A 59 -7.22 0.76 11.09
CA THR A 59 -7.06 0.89 12.54
C THR A 59 -5.70 1.44 12.95
N ARG A 60 -4.60 1.10 12.26
CA ARG A 60 -3.28 1.66 12.58
C ARG A 60 -3.25 3.19 12.50
N ILE A 61 -3.82 3.75 11.44
CA ILE A 61 -3.90 5.21 11.22
C ILE A 61 -4.91 5.84 12.18
N SER A 62 -6.03 5.17 12.44
CA SER A 62 -7.03 5.65 13.40
C SER A 62 -6.47 5.77 14.82
N LEU A 63 -5.73 4.75 15.28
CA LEU A 63 -5.03 4.78 16.58
C LEU A 63 -3.97 5.88 16.63
N LEU A 64 -3.22 6.06 15.53
CA LEU A 64 -2.20 7.11 15.43
C LEU A 64 -2.83 8.52 15.53
N CYS A 65 -3.97 8.75 14.88
CA CYS A 65 -4.73 10.00 15.04
C CYS A 65 -5.24 10.17 16.47
N GLY A 66 -5.69 9.10 17.11
CA GLY A 66 -6.14 9.12 18.51
C GLY A 66 -5.03 9.48 19.48
N LEU A 67 -3.82 8.96 19.26
CA LEU A 67 -2.63 9.31 20.06
C LEU A 67 -2.28 10.80 19.91
N TRP A 68 -2.25 11.32 18.67
CA TRP A 68 -2.04 12.75 18.46
C TRP A 68 -3.15 13.61 19.08
N LEU A 69 -4.41 13.17 19.01
CA LEU A 69 -5.52 13.88 19.63
C LEU A 69 -5.34 14.00 21.14
N VAL A 70 -4.94 12.92 21.81
CA VAL A 70 -4.66 12.92 23.25
C VAL A 70 -3.51 13.90 23.58
N LEU A 71 -2.44 13.92 22.78
CA LEU A 71 -1.30 14.81 22.99
C LEU A 71 -1.67 16.29 22.83
N VAL A 72 -2.36 16.65 21.73
CA VAL A 72 -2.80 18.03 21.48
C VAL A 72 -3.81 18.49 22.54
N LEU A 73 -4.71 17.61 23.00
CA LEU A 73 -5.62 17.95 24.10
C LEU A 73 -4.89 18.18 25.42
N ASN A 74 -3.85 17.40 25.70
CA ASN A 74 -3.04 17.56 26.91
C ASN A 74 -2.31 18.91 26.94
N GLU A 75 -1.71 19.30 25.82
CA GLU A 75 -1.00 20.58 25.67
C GLU A 75 -1.95 21.78 25.78
N ARG A 76 -3.21 21.64 25.34
CA ARG A 76 -4.15 22.75 25.19
C ARG A 76 -5.00 23.07 26.42
N TYR A 77 -5.35 22.07 27.21
CA TYR A 77 -6.40 22.18 28.24
C TYR A 77 -5.93 21.85 29.65
N ASP A 78 -4.62 22.00 29.91
CA ASP A 78 -3.98 21.60 31.16
C ASP A 78 -4.51 20.26 31.68
N GLY A 79 -4.29 19.22 30.88
CA GLY A 79 -4.87 17.90 31.11
C GLY A 79 -4.49 17.33 32.48
N PHE A 80 -5.27 16.34 32.93
CA PHE A 80 -5.10 15.70 34.25
C PHE A 80 -3.70 15.08 34.51
N TRP A 81 -2.87 14.96 33.49
CA TRP A 81 -1.54 14.36 33.53
C TRP A 81 -0.44 15.26 32.94
N GLN A 82 -0.73 16.53 32.63
CA GLN A 82 0.23 17.46 32.03
C GLN A 82 1.48 17.63 32.91
N VAL A 83 1.29 17.91 34.20
CA VAL A 83 2.40 18.02 35.17
C VAL A 83 3.30 16.78 35.14
N TRP A 84 2.69 15.59 35.06
CA TRP A 84 3.44 14.34 35.01
C TRP A 84 4.20 14.19 33.68
N VAL A 85 3.58 14.58 32.56
CA VAL A 85 4.21 14.54 31.23
C VAL A 85 5.41 15.49 31.15
N ASP A 86 5.30 16.68 31.73
CA ASP A 86 6.38 17.67 31.74
C ASP A 86 7.58 17.13 32.56
N ASP A 87 7.31 16.52 33.72
CA ASP A 87 8.34 15.87 34.54
C ASP A 87 8.97 14.63 33.87
N HIS A 88 8.25 13.99 32.95
CA HIS A 88 8.66 12.71 32.33
C HIS A 88 8.70 12.78 30.80
N HIS A 89 9.12 13.92 30.23
CA HIS A 89 9.12 14.13 28.78
C HIS A 89 9.89 13.02 28.02
N SER A 90 11.07 12.63 28.50
CA SER A 90 11.88 11.54 27.92
C SER A 90 11.13 10.22 27.85
N TRP A 91 10.28 9.92 28.84
CA TRP A 91 9.46 8.71 28.85
C TRP A 91 8.44 8.73 27.73
N LEU A 92 7.77 9.87 27.54
CA LEU A 92 6.77 10.04 26.49
C LEU A 92 7.40 9.89 25.11
N VAL A 93 8.56 10.52 24.90
CA VAL A 93 9.29 10.49 23.64
C VAL A 93 9.61 9.04 23.23
N ILE A 94 10.21 8.27 24.13
CA ILE A 94 10.58 6.87 23.87
C ILE A 94 9.33 6.00 23.70
N THR A 95 8.30 6.20 24.52
CA THR A 95 7.06 5.41 24.48
C THR A 95 6.38 5.54 23.13
N LEU A 96 6.25 6.77 22.61
CA LEU A 96 5.59 7.00 21.33
C LEU A 96 6.39 6.42 20.15
N SER A 97 7.73 6.51 20.19
CA SER A 97 8.60 5.86 19.19
C SER A 97 8.44 4.34 19.17
N LEU A 98 8.34 3.69 20.34
CA LEU A 98 8.05 2.26 20.43
C LEU A 98 6.66 1.92 19.91
N ILE A 99 5.66 2.75 20.20
CA ILE A 99 4.30 2.58 19.67
C ILE A 99 4.29 2.60 18.14
N PHE A 100 5.05 3.48 17.49
CA PHE A 100 5.16 3.48 16.02
C PHE A 100 5.72 2.16 15.48
N VAL A 101 6.71 1.57 16.15
CA VAL A 101 7.24 0.24 15.80
C VAL A 101 6.17 -0.83 15.95
N VAL A 102 5.45 -0.86 17.07
CA VAL A 102 4.34 -1.82 17.30
C VAL A 102 3.27 -1.67 16.23
N LEU A 103 2.84 -0.44 15.93
CA LEU A 103 1.86 -0.15 14.89
C LEU A 103 2.32 -0.66 13.50
N SER A 104 3.62 -0.69 13.22
CA SER A 104 4.17 -1.24 11.97
C SER A 104 4.14 -2.77 11.90
N LEU A 105 3.96 -3.46 13.03
CA LEU A 105 3.96 -4.92 13.14
C LEU A 105 2.56 -5.53 13.22
N ILE A 106 1.59 -4.79 13.74
CA ILE A 106 0.18 -5.22 13.81
C ILE A 106 -0.51 -5.14 12.43
N LYS A 107 -1.62 -5.85 12.29
CA LYS A 107 -2.46 -5.83 11.08
C LYS A 107 -3.69 -4.94 11.28
N ASP A 108 -4.13 -4.30 10.21
CA ASP A 108 -5.41 -3.58 10.20
C ASP A 108 -6.59 -4.55 10.41
N ARG A 109 -7.49 -4.17 11.31
CA ARG A 109 -8.74 -4.87 11.67
C ARG A 109 -9.81 -3.82 12.00
N ALA A 110 -11.04 -4.20 12.29
CA ALA A 110 -12.05 -3.26 12.77
C ALA A 110 -11.62 -2.62 14.11
N LEU A 111 -11.81 -1.30 14.24
CA LEU A 111 -11.36 -0.51 15.39
C LEU A 111 -12.06 -0.95 16.68
N LEU A 112 -13.39 -1.07 16.67
CA LEU A 112 -14.20 -1.52 17.81
C LEU A 112 -14.28 -3.05 17.85
N SER A 113 -13.13 -3.70 18.02
CA SER A 113 -13.06 -5.16 18.20
C SER A 113 -12.25 -5.51 19.45
N PHE A 114 -12.31 -6.79 19.88
CA PHE A 114 -11.47 -7.30 20.98
C PHE A 114 -9.97 -7.01 20.78
N HIS A 115 -9.54 -6.82 19.53
CA HIS A 115 -8.17 -6.48 19.20
C HIS A 115 -7.76 -5.07 19.65
N LEU A 116 -8.71 -4.15 19.87
CA LEU A 116 -8.40 -2.83 20.45
C LEU A 116 -7.77 -2.99 21.83
N ILE A 117 -8.32 -3.89 22.66
CA ILE A 117 -7.77 -4.20 23.98
C ILE A 117 -6.34 -4.73 23.84
N THR A 118 -6.08 -5.59 22.86
CA THR A 118 -4.72 -6.10 22.61
C THR A 118 -3.76 -5.00 22.17
N HIS A 119 -4.21 -4.02 21.38
CA HIS A 119 -3.38 -2.87 20.98
C HIS A 119 -3.07 -1.95 22.17
N LEU A 120 -4.07 -1.66 23.01
CA LEU A 120 -3.89 -0.88 24.23
C LEU A 120 -2.94 -1.58 25.20
N PHE A 121 -3.01 -2.91 25.31
CA PHE A 121 -2.05 -3.69 26.08
C PHE A 121 -0.62 -3.52 25.54
N TYR A 122 -0.41 -3.57 24.23
CA TYR A 122 0.92 -3.32 23.64
C TYR A 122 1.41 -1.89 23.90
N PHE A 123 0.52 -0.89 23.87
CA PHE A 123 0.89 0.50 24.17
C PHE A 123 1.32 0.66 25.64
N ALA A 124 0.58 0.02 26.57
CA ALA A 124 0.98 -0.01 27.97
C ALA A 124 2.34 -0.69 28.16
N LEU A 125 2.60 -1.78 27.44
CA LEU A 125 3.91 -2.45 27.45
C LEU A 125 5.03 -1.53 26.95
N CYS A 126 4.80 -0.72 25.90
CA CYS A 126 5.77 0.29 25.44
C CYS A 126 6.10 1.31 26.55
N GLY A 127 5.10 1.75 27.30
CA GLY A 127 5.30 2.63 28.45
C GLY A 127 6.14 1.99 29.56
N VAL A 128 5.86 0.73 29.90
CA VAL A 128 6.64 -0.01 30.90
C VAL A 128 8.09 -0.22 30.45
N LEU A 129 8.32 -0.55 29.18
CA LEU A 129 9.66 -0.72 28.63
C LEU A 129 10.45 0.60 28.62
N SER A 130 9.80 1.71 28.30
CA SER A 130 10.42 3.05 28.33
C SER A 130 10.80 3.44 29.76
N TRP A 131 9.93 3.17 30.72
CA TRP A 131 10.19 3.40 32.14
C TRP A 131 11.38 2.56 32.63
N TYR A 132 11.38 1.26 32.32
CA TYR A 132 12.46 0.36 32.68
C TYR A 132 13.80 0.80 32.08
N TRP A 133 13.81 1.20 30.80
CA TRP A 133 15.01 1.75 30.17
C TRP A 133 15.54 2.98 30.90
N LEU A 134 14.67 3.96 31.18
CA LEU A 134 15.07 5.19 31.87
C LEU A 134 15.57 4.94 33.30
N LEU A 135 15.12 3.86 33.96
CA LEU A 135 15.62 3.50 35.29
C LEU A 135 17.02 2.88 35.28
N TYR A 136 17.41 2.19 34.20
CA TYR A 136 18.62 1.35 34.16
C TYR A 136 19.65 1.76 33.09
N HIS A 137 19.39 2.81 32.30
CA HIS A 137 20.25 3.21 31.19
C HIS A 137 21.68 3.56 31.64
N ASP A 138 21.85 4.21 32.80
CA ASP A 138 23.17 4.61 33.32
C ASP A 138 24.13 3.43 33.42
N HIS A 139 23.67 2.32 34.01
CA HIS A 139 24.48 1.11 34.15
C HIS A 139 24.89 0.51 32.80
N LEU A 140 24.01 0.62 31.79
CA LEU A 140 24.21 0.01 30.48
C LEU A 140 25.11 0.89 29.58
N LEU A 141 24.92 2.21 29.62
CA LEU A 141 25.77 3.17 28.92
C LEU A 141 27.20 3.17 29.48
N ALA A 142 27.33 3.12 30.81
CA ALA A 142 28.62 3.01 31.48
C ALA A 142 29.38 1.71 31.16
N GLN A 143 28.72 0.66 30.64
CA GLN A 143 29.40 -0.55 30.18
C GLN A 143 29.77 -0.49 28.69
N LEU A 144 28.93 0.12 27.86
CA LEU A 144 29.08 0.09 26.40
C LEU A 144 29.96 1.20 25.83
N PHE A 145 30.04 2.37 26.49
CA PHE A 145 30.64 3.58 25.91
C PHE A 145 31.76 4.21 26.76
N VAL A 146 32.37 3.44 27.67
CA VAL A 146 33.47 3.89 28.54
C VAL A 146 34.55 4.64 27.75
N ASN A 147 34.77 5.92 28.06
CA ASN A 147 35.80 6.81 27.49
C ASN A 147 35.68 7.09 25.98
N VAL A 148 34.52 6.83 25.35
CA VAL A 148 34.33 7.03 23.89
C VAL A 148 33.54 8.31 23.57
N ILE A 149 32.74 8.79 24.51
CA ILE A 149 31.71 9.81 24.26
C ILE A 149 31.95 11.03 25.16
N SER A 150 31.72 12.24 24.64
CA SER A 150 31.83 13.49 25.42
C SER A 150 30.66 13.66 26.40
N ASP A 151 30.85 14.39 27.50
CA ASP A 151 29.82 14.61 28.53
C ASP A 151 28.49 15.16 27.96
N GLN A 152 28.56 16.06 26.96
CA GLN A 152 27.37 16.62 26.33
C GLN A 152 26.58 15.58 25.52
N THR A 153 27.29 14.68 24.84
CA THR A 153 26.66 13.59 24.09
C THR A 153 26.09 12.52 25.01
N GLU A 154 26.72 12.25 26.16
CA GLU A 154 26.25 11.27 27.14
C GLU A 154 24.85 11.61 27.67
N ALA A 155 24.57 12.88 27.95
CA ALA A 155 23.26 13.34 28.42
C ALA A 155 22.10 13.09 27.42
N LEU A 156 22.39 13.03 26.11
CA LEU A 156 21.39 12.82 25.06
C LEU A 156 21.16 11.34 24.73
N MET A 157 22.12 10.46 25.04
CA MET A 157 22.10 9.03 24.73
C MET A 157 20.87 8.25 25.24
N PRO A 158 20.33 8.53 26.45
CA PRO A 158 19.17 7.80 26.97
C PRO A 158 17.94 7.94 26.07
N VAL A 159 17.85 9.05 25.33
CA VAL A 159 16.74 9.34 24.42
C VAL A 159 17.15 9.00 22.98
N LEU A 160 18.33 9.42 22.55
CA LEU A 160 18.83 9.24 21.18
C LEU A 160 18.93 7.77 20.75
N LEU A 161 19.42 6.88 21.62
CA LEU A 161 19.58 5.46 21.29
C LEU A 161 18.25 4.74 21.00
N PRO A 162 17.24 4.78 21.89
CA PRO A 162 15.94 4.19 21.60
C PRO A 162 15.29 4.73 20.33
N LEU A 163 15.32 6.05 20.13
CA LEU A 163 14.79 6.70 18.93
C LEU A 163 15.50 6.23 17.66
N GLY A 164 16.83 6.23 17.66
CA GLY A 164 17.65 5.74 16.54
C GLY A 164 17.34 4.28 16.21
N PHE A 165 17.21 3.42 17.22
CA PHE A 165 16.86 2.01 17.05
C PHE A 165 15.44 1.83 16.49
N CYS A 166 14.45 2.55 17.00
CA CYS A 166 13.07 2.52 16.50
C CYS A 166 13.00 2.98 15.04
N ASN A 167 13.65 4.10 14.71
CA ASN A 167 13.73 4.64 13.35
C ASN A 167 14.42 3.66 12.38
N LEU A 168 15.49 2.99 12.82
CA LEU A 168 16.17 1.96 12.03
C LEU A 168 15.26 0.76 11.75
N ILE A 169 14.55 0.26 12.77
CA ILE A 169 13.59 -0.83 12.58
C ILE A 169 12.50 -0.41 11.59
N LEU A 170 11.91 0.77 11.76
CA LEU A 170 10.87 1.28 10.86
C LEU A 170 11.37 1.45 9.43
N LEU A 171 12.62 1.90 9.25
CA LEU A 171 13.26 1.99 7.94
C LEU A 171 13.41 0.62 7.29
N LEU A 172 13.93 -0.37 8.02
CA LEU A 172 14.11 -1.73 7.51
C LEU A 172 12.77 -2.40 7.16
N LEU A 173 11.75 -2.22 8.00
CA LEU A 173 10.40 -2.73 7.76
C LEU A 173 9.75 -2.05 6.54
N SER A 174 9.95 -0.75 6.38
CA SER A 174 9.44 0.02 5.23
C SER A 174 10.16 -0.36 3.95
N LEU A 175 11.48 -0.57 3.97
CA LEU A 175 12.24 -0.99 2.78
C LEU A 175 11.82 -2.36 2.25
N LYS A 176 11.39 -3.26 3.15
CA LYS A 176 10.99 -4.63 2.83
C LYS A 176 9.59 -4.73 2.20
N SER A 177 8.72 -3.73 2.34
CA SER A 177 7.35 -3.78 1.82
C SER A 177 6.90 -2.45 1.21
N SER A 178 6.15 -2.48 0.10
CA SER A 178 5.52 -1.30 -0.49
C SER A 178 4.27 -0.81 0.26
N ASP A 179 4.16 -1.08 1.56
CA ASP A 179 3.04 -0.65 2.40
C ASP A 179 3.22 0.83 2.79
N LEU A 180 2.33 1.68 2.29
CA LEU A 180 2.31 3.12 2.58
C LEU A 180 2.10 3.41 4.08
N THR A 181 1.40 2.53 4.80
CA THR A 181 1.17 2.70 6.24
C THR A 181 2.48 2.58 7.03
N LYS A 182 3.41 1.72 6.63
CA LYS A 182 4.72 1.64 7.28
C LYS A 182 5.59 2.84 6.96
N THR A 183 5.51 3.31 5.71
CA THR A 183 6.22 4.53 5.29
C THR A 183 5.77 5.73 6.10
N ILE A 184 4.46 5.89 6.34
CA ILE A 184 3.95 7.02 7.10
C ILE A 184 4.24 6.91 8.61
N LEU A 185 4.29 5.69 9.17
CA LEU A 185 4.77 5.46 10.54
C LEU A 185 6.25 5.85 10.70
N LEU A 186 7.10 5.51 9.72
CA LEU A 186 8.48 5.96 9.69
C LEU A 186 8.58 7.49 9.68
N ILE A 187 7.81 8.17 8.82
CA ILE A 187 7.78 9.64 8.76
C ILE A 187 7.31 10.25 10.08
N SER A 188 6.27 9.68 10.68
CA SER A 188 5.75 10.13 11.97
C SER A 188 6.80 10.00 13.07
N SER A 189 7.55 8.89 13.08
CA SER A 189 8.65 8.65 14.01
C SER A 189 9.83 9.61 13.81
N LEU A 190 10.20 9.88 12.55
CA LEU A 190 11.26 10.83 12.23
C LEU A 190 10.88 12.27 12.62
N LEU A 191 9.64 12.70 12.35
CA LEU A 191 9.15 14.01 12.75
C LEU A 191 9.04 14.14 14.27
N TRP A 192 8.56 13.10 14.97
CA TRP A 192 8.55 13.06 16.43
C TRP A 192 9.96 13.15 17.03
N SER A 193 10.93 12.43 16.45
CA SER A 193 12.33 12.54 16.83
C SER A 193 12.85 13.95 16.61
N ALA A 194 12.51 14.57 15.49
CA ALA A 194 12.91 15.93 15.18
C ALA A 194 12.30 16.97 16.15
N THR A 195 11.06 16.75 16.61
CA THR A 195 10.44 17.58 17.67
C THR A 195 11.22 17.46 18.98
N ALA A 196 11.57 16.24 19.40
CA ALA A 196 12.25 15.97 20.66
C ALA A 196 13.66 16.60 20.75
N PHE A 197 14.28 16.90 19.61
CA PHE A 197 15.60 17.57 19.53
C PHE A 197 15.50 18.97 18.92
N GLU A 198 14.30 19.55 18.84
CA GLU A 198 14.07 20.93 18.34
C GLU A 198 14.71 21.21 16.97
N LEU A 199 14.69 20.24 16.05
CA LEU A 199 15.38 20.34 14.75
C LEU A 199 14.68 21.24 13.73
N TYR A 200 13.54 21.86 14.08
CA TYR A 200 12.77 22.77 13.24
C TYR A 200 12.00 23.80 14.09
N GLU A 201 11.64 24.94 13.49
CA GLU A 201 10.97 26.07 14.18
C GLU A 201 9.44 26.13 13.96
N LEU A 202 8.87 25.19 13.22
CA LEU A 202 7.42 25.09 13.01
C LEU A 202 6.66 24.77 14.31
N ALA A 203 5.50 25.39 14.49
CA ALA A 203 4.61 25.07 15.60
C ALA A 203 4.13 23.61 15.53
N PHE A 204 4.00 22.95 16.68
CA PHE A 204 3.62 21.54 16.78
C PHE A 204 2.31 21.24 16.04
N ASP A 205 1.30 22.10 16.18
CA ASP A 205 0.01 22.02 15.48
C ASP A 205 0.14 21.94 13.96
N VAL A 206 1.06 22.70 13.38
CA VAL A 206 1.31 22.71 11.93
C VAL A 206 1.83 21.34 11.49
N VAL A 207 2.76 20.77 12.25
CA VAL A 207 3.34 19.44 11.98
C VAL A 207 2.27 18.36 12.08
N ILE A 208 1.39 18.44 13.07
CA ILE A 208 0.27 17.51 13.23
C ILE A 208 -0.73 17.62 12.08
N VAL A 209 -1.04 18.83 11.58
CA VAL A 209 -1.92 18.99 10.41
C VAL A 209 -1.28 18.44 9.14
N ILE A 210 0.04 18.62 8.94
CA ILE A 210 0.77 18.01 7.84
C ILE A 210 0.68 16.47 7.93
N LEU A 211 0.95 15.90 9.11
CA LEU A 211 0.84 14.45 9.34
C LEU A 211 -0.58 13.94 9.10
N ALA A 212 -1.61 14.60 9.65
CA ALA A 212 -3.00 14.23 9.46
C ALA A 212 -3.42 14.28 7.98
N SER A 213 -2.93 15.26 7.23
CA SER A 213 -3.16 15.37 5.78
C SER A 213 -2.51 14.21 5.01
N LEU A 214 -1.29 13.82 5.38
CA LEU A 214 -0.61 12.66 4.81
C LEU A 214 -1.32 11.36 5.17
N TYR A 215 -1.83 11.22 6.39
CA TYR A 215 -2.61 10.07 6.81
C TYR A 215 -3.87 9.92 5.96
N LEU A 216 -4.60 11.02 5.77
CA LEU A 216 -5.78 11.04 4.90
C LEU A 216 -5.42 10.62 3.47
N LEU A 217 -4.32 11.15 2.92
CA LEU A 217 -3.85 10.80 1.60
C LEU A 217 -3.52 9.30 1.49
N VAL A 218 -2.85 8.72 2.49
CA VAL A 218 -2.56 7.27 2.52
C VAL A 218 -3.85 6.47 2.55
N VAL A 219 -4.81 6.81 3.41
CA VAL A 219 -6.12 6.13 3.47
C VAL A 219 -6.86 6.21 2.13
N CYS A 220 -6.83 7.36 1.46
CA CYS A 220 -7.45 7.56 0.15
C CYS A 220 -6.77 6.74 -0.95
N ILE A 221 -5.43 6.75 -1.02
CA ILE A 221 -4.67 5.98 -2.00
C ILE A 221 -4.93 4.49 -1.82
N ASP A 222 -4.79 3.99 -0.59
CA ASP A 222 -5.00 2.59 -0.27
C ASP A 222 -6.42 2.12 -0.59
N SER A 223 -7.42 2.93 -0.24
CA SER A 223 -8.84 2.67 -0.56
C SER A 223 -9.09 2.66 -2.07
N TYR A 224 -8.43 3.54 -2.82
CA TYR A 224 -8.51 3.55 -4.28
C TYR A 224 -7.89 2.28 -4.86
N PHE A 225 -6.70 1.88 -4.42
CA PHE A 225 -6.06 0.66 -4.91
C PHE A 225 -6.92 -0.58 -4.63
N LEU A 226 -7.47 -0.72 -3.43
CA LEU A 226 -8.34 -1.85 -3.07
C LEU A 226 -9.63 -1.92 -3.91
N ALA A 227 -10.19 -0.77 -4.30
CA ALA A 227 -11.43 -0.72 -5.08
C ALA A 227 -11.21 -0.89 -6.60
N TYR A 228 -10.06 -0.43 -7.11
CA TYR A 228 -9.82 -0.28 -8.55
C TYR A 228 -8.71 -1.17 -9.10
N ARG A 229 -7.96 -1.90 -8.27
CA ARG A 229 -6.95 -2.87 -8.70
C ARG A 229 -7.26 -4.25 -8.14
N ASP A 230 -7.06 -5.26 -8.96
CA ASP A 230 -7.17 -6.65 -8.56
C ASP A 230 -5.92 -7.12 -7.82
N GLU A 231 -6.07 -7.71 -6.64
CA GLU A 231 -4.93 -8.09 -5.78
C GLU A 231 -4.04 -9.19 -6.40
N LEU A 232 -4.63 -10.10 -7.19
CA LEU A 232 -3.91 -11.23 -7.75
C LEU A 232 -3.06 -10.82 -8.96
N THR A 233 -3.63 -10.04 -9.87
CA THR A 233 -3.04 -9.69 -11.18
C THR A 233 -2.50 -8.26 -11.25
N ASN A 234 -2.85 -7.41 -10.28
CA ASN A 234 -2.58 -5.97 -10.25
C ASN A 234 -3.15 -5.20 -11.45
N LEU A 235 -4.03 -5.83 -12.25
CA LEU A 235 -4.75 -5.15 -13.32
C LEU A 235 -5.89 -4.30 -12.74
N PRO A 236 -6.28 -3.21 -13.41
CA PRO A 236 -7.48 -2.47 -13.05
C PRO A 236 -8.73 -3.37 -13.07
N THR A 237 -9.64 -3.21 -12.11
CA THR A 237 -10.85 -4.05 -12.00
C THR A 237 -11.94 -3.63 -12.97
N ARG A 238 -13.04 -4.41 -13.03
CA ARG A 238 -14.29 -4.02 -13.69
C ARG A 238 -14.78 -2.63 -13.27
N ARG A 239 -14.59 -2.21 -12.02
CA ARG A 239 -14.96 -0.86 -11.57
C ARG A 239 -14.16 0.22 -12.30
N ALA A 240 -12.85 0.00 -12.48
CA ALA A 240 -11.99 0.90 -13.25
C ALA A 240 -12.38 0.96 -14.73
N LEU A 241 -12.86 -0.17 -15.29
CA LEU A 241 -13.37 -0.23 -16.66
C LEU A 241 -14.60 0.66 -16.85
N HIS A 242 -15.59 0.57 -15.95
CA HIS A 242 -16.79 1.42 -16.05
C HIS A 242 -16.47 2.89 -15.81
N GLN A 243 -15.56 3.22 -14.88
CA GLN A 243 -15.10 4.60 -14.73
C GLN A 243 -14.43 5.11 -16.01
N LEU A 244 -13.62 4.24 -16.65
CA LEU A 244 -13.00 4.61 -17.90
C LEU A 244 -14.03 4.89 -18.99
N ALA A 245 -15.07 4.06 -19.07
CA ALA A 245 -16.12 4.17 -20.07
C ALA A 245 -16.78 5.55 -20.11
N LEU A 246 -16.91 6.21 -18.96
CA LEU A 246 -17.44 7.58 -18.83
C LEU A 246 -16.59 8.63 -19.56
N SER A 247 -15.29 8.37 -19.71
CA SER A 247 -14.33 9.26 -20.38
C SER A 247 -14.07 8.91 -21.85
N LEU A 248 -14.64 7.81 -22.34
CA LEU A 248 -14.42 7.39 -23.73
C LEU A 248 -15.15 8.32 -24.70
N GLY A 249 -14.47 8.66 -25.79
CA GLY A 249 -15.06 9.42 -26.89
C GLY A 249 -16.03 8.60 -27.75
N ARG A 250 -16.40 9.16 -28.91
CA ARG A 250 -17.36 8.52 -29.83
C ARG A 250 -16.84 7.25 -30.53
N ARG A 251 -15.52 7.07 -30.59
CA ARG A 251 -14.84 5.97 -31.28
C ARG A 251 -13.96 5.19 -30.30
N TYR A 252 -14.24 3.91 -30.13
CA TYR A 252 -13.42 2.97 -29.38
C TYR A 252 -13.80 1.53 -29.74
N THR A 253 -12.90 0.61 -29.44
CA THR A 253 -13.10 -0.83 -29.56
C THR A 253 -12.94 -1.49 -28.21
N VAL A 254 -13.80 -2.44 -27.89
CA VAL A 254 -13.75 -3.26 -26.68
C VAL A 254 -13.50 -4.71 -27.09
N ALA A 255 -12.62 -5.38 -26.37
CA ALA A 255 -12.40 -6.82 -26.51
C ALA A 255 -12.64 -7.53 -25.17
N MET A 256 -13.44 -8.59 -25.19
CA MET A 256 -13.62 -9.52 -24.08
C MET A 256 -12.74 -10.74 -24.30
N ILE A 257 -12.03 -11.16 -23.27
CA ILE A 257 -11.01 -12.21 -23.32
C ILE A 257 -11.28 -13.18 -22.19
N ASP A 258 -11.16 -14.47 -22.48
CA ASP A 258 -11.37 -15.53 -21.49
C ASP A 258 -10.37 -16.67 -21.70
N ILE A 259 -9.88 -17.24 -20.59
CA ILE A 259 -8.91 -18.33 -20.61
C ILE A 259 -9.62 -19.65 -20.92
N ASP A 260 -9.21 -20.26 -22.03
CA ASP A 260 -9.83 -21.48 -22.52
C ASP A 260 -9.62 -22.66 -21.56
N HIS A 261 -10.73 -23.31 -21.19
CA HIS A 261 -10.74 -24.48 -20.32
C HIS A 261 -10.15 -24.25 -18.91
N PHE A 262 -10.19 -23.01 -18.38
CA PHE A 262 -9.58 -22.67 -17.09
C PHE A 262 -10.13 -23.50 -15.92
N LYS A 263 -11.44 -23.76 -15.87
CA LYS A 263 -12.01 -24.67 -14.85
C LYS A 263 -11.37 -26.06 -14.88
N LYS A 264 -11.27 -26.69 -16.07
CA LYS A 264 -10.63 -28.01 -16.22
C LYS A 264 -9.15 -27.97 -15.85
N PHE A 265 -8.48 -26.86 -16.14
CA PHE A 265 -7.10 -26.64 -15.73
C PHE A 265 -6.98 -26.63 -14.19
N ASN A 266 -7.84 -25.88 -13.49
CA ASN A 266 -7.87 -25.86 -12.02
C ASN A 266 -8.23 -27.24 -11.43
N ASP A 267 -9.16 -27.96 -12.03
CA ASP A 267 -9.53 -29.32 -11.60
C ASP A 267 -8.34 -30.29 -11.74
N THR A 268 -7.42 -30.04 -12.68
CA THR A 268 -6.26 -30.90 -12.95
C THR A 268 -5.03 -30.52 -12.12
N TYR A 269 -4.79 -29.22 -11.91
CA TYR A 269 -3.54 -28.68 -11.35
C TYR A 269 -3.71 -27.95 -10.01
N GLY A 270 -4.95 -27.73 -9.57
CA GLY A 270 -5.26 -26.98 -8.36
C GLY A 270 -5.24 -25.46 -8.54
N HIS A 271 -5.90 -24.77 -7.61
CA HIS A 271 -6.09 -23.31 -7.67
C HIS A 271 -4.78 -22.52 -7.57
N ASP A 272 -3.79 -22.98 -6.81
CA ASP A 272 -2.50 -22.29 -6.69
C ASP A 272 -1.75 -22.18 -8.03
N ILE A 273 -1.89 -23.19 -8.88
CA ILE A 273 -1.33 -23.19 -10.25
C ILE A 273 -2.22 -22.35 -11.17
N GLY A 274 -3.55 -22.41 -11.00
CA GLY A 274 -4.49 -21.51 -11.66
C GLY A 274 -4.18 -20.02 -11.46
N ASP A 275 -3.86 -19.64 -10.23
CA ASP A 275 -3.47 -18.28 -9.87
C ASP A 275 -2.18 -17.83 -10.56
N GLN A 276 -1.24 -18.75 -10.78
CA GLN A 276 -0.03 -18.49 -11.56
C GLN A 276 -0.36 -18.27 -13.04
N VAL A 277 -1.29 -19.04 -13.61
CA VAL A 277 -1.80 -18.83 -14.97
C VAL A 277 -2.46 -17.45 -15.10
N LEU A 278 -3.30 -17.05 -14.16
CA LEU A 278 -3.95 -15.74 -14.17
C LEU A 278 -2.92 -14.60 -14.14
N LYS A 279 -1.91 -14.71 -13.27
CA LYS A 279 -0.79 -13.74 -13.22
C LYS A 279 -0.01 -13.68 -14.52
N LEU A 280 0.27 -14.84 -15.13
CA LEU A 280 0.95 -14.94 -16.41
C LEU A 280 0.16 -14.22 -17.50
N VAL A 281 -1.10 -14.62 -17.70
CA VAL A 281 -1.98 -14.07 -18.73
C VAL A 281 -2.14 -12.56 -18.53
N ALA A 282 -2.36 -12.11 -17.29
CA ALA A 282 -2.40 -10.69 -16.95
C ALA A 282 -1.10 -9.95 -17.31
N SER A 283 0.06 -10.54 -17.03
CA SER A 283 1.37 -9.94 -17.35
C SER A 283 1.61 -9.80 -18.86
N LYS A 284 1.07 -10.73 -19.67
CA LYS A 284 1.13 -10.69 -21.13
C LYS A 284 0.16 -9.63 -21.66
N LEU A 285 -1.08 -9.66 -21.18
CA LEU A 285 -2.10 -8.66 -21.51
C LEU A 285 -1.62 -7.23 -21.18
N ALA A 286 -0.97 -7.02 -20.03
CA ALA A 286 -0.46 -5.72 -19.62
C ALA A 286 0.56 -5.11 -20.60
N LYS A 287 1.17 -5.93 -21.47
CA LYS A 287 2.13 -5.51 -22.50
C LYS A 287 1.48 -5.26 -23.87
N ILE A 288 0.15 -5.31 -23.94
CA ILE A 288 -0.56 -5.10 -25.21
C ILE A 288 -0.17 -3.77 -25.86
N LYS A 289 0.11 -3.82 -27.15
CA LYS A 289 0.53 -2.65 -27.94
C LYS A 289 -0.68 -1.87 -28.43
N GLY A 290 -0.42 -0.75 -29.09
CA GLY A 290 -1.46 0.03 -29.74
C GLY A 290 -2.37 0.81 -28.79
N GLY A 291 -1.94 1.07 -27.56
CA GLY A 291 -2.70 1.88 -26.60
C GLY A 291 -3.91 1.18 -25.98
N GLY A 292 -3.96 -0.15 -26.05
CA GLY A 292 -4.98 -0.95 -25.36
C GLY A 292 -4.82 -0.85 -23.84
N ARG A 293 -5.92 -0.58 -23.14
CA ARG A 293 -5.95 -0.63 -21.67
C ARG A 293 -6.64 -1.91 -21.21
N VAL A 294 -5.96 -2.67 -20.36
CA VAL A 294 -6.42 -3.97 -19.88
C VAL A 294 -7.06 -3.85 -18.52
N PHE A 295 -8.12 -4.63 -18.31
CA PHE A 295 -8.89 -4.73 -17.10
C PHE A 295 -9.14 -6.19 -16.76
N ARG A 296 -9.16 -6.56 -15.48
CA ARG A 296 -9.71 -7.84 -15.02
C ARG A 296 -11.20 -7.65 -14.81
N TYR A 297 -12.01 -8.34 -15.61
CA TYR A 297 -13.46 -8.20 -15.62
C TYR A 297 -14.13 -9.17 -14.65
N GLY A 298 -13.64 -10.41 -14.61
CA GLY A 298 -14.17 -11.50 -13.79
C GLY A 298 -13.07 -12.42 -13.26
N GLY A 299 -13.44 -13.64 -12.89
CA GLY A 299 -12.53 -14.64 -12.33
C GLY A 299 -11.40 -15.01 -13.32
N GLU A 300 -11.79 -15.40 -14.54
CA GLU A 300 -10.88 -15.77 -15.64
C GLU A 300 -11.03 -14.87 -16.88
N GLU A 301 -11.81 -13.79 -16.73
CA GLU A 301 -12.21 -12.89 -17.81
C GLU A 301 -11.45 -11.57 -17.72
N PHE A 302 -10.99 -11.09 -18.87
CA PHE A 302 -10.28 -9.84 -19.04
C PHE A 302 -10.97 -8.99 -20.12
N THR A 303 -10.80 -7.68 -20.03
CA THR A 303 -11.28 -6.74 -21.05
C THR A 303 -10.14 -5.86 -21.51
N VAL A 304 -10.08 -5.58 -22.81
CA VAL A 304 -9.19 -4.57 -23.38
C VAL A 304 -10.01 -3.48 -24.03
N VAL A 305 -9.66 -2.21 -23.77
CA VAL A 305 -10.28 -1.06 -24.42
C VAL A 305 -9.24 -0.29 -25.22
N PHE A 306 -9.49 -0.15 -26.52
CA PHE A 306 -8.72 0.70 -27.42
C PHE A 306 -9.49 2.00 -27.68
N ALA A 307 -9.03 3.09 -27.08
CA ALA A 307 -9.62 4.40 -27.33
C ALA A 307 -9.24 4.90 -28.73
N ARG A 308 -10.19 5.53 -29.44
CA ARG A 308 -9.99 6.17 -30.75
C ARG A 308 -9.52 5.22 -31.86
N LYS A 309 -9.73 3.91 -31.70
CA LYS A 309 -9.41 2.89 -32.71
C LYS A 309 -10.66 2.14 -33.14
N GLY A 310 -10.66 1.69 -34.39
CA GLY A 310 -11.66 0.75 -34.91
C GLY A 310 -11.23 -0.70 -34.73
N VAL A 311 -12.11 -1.62 -35.13
CA VAL A 311 -11.90 -3.06 -34.92
C VAL A 311 -10.70 -3.61 -35.68
N ASP A 312 -10.48 -3.19 -36.92
CA ASP A 312 -9.41 -3.71 -37.79
C ASP A 312 -8.02 -3.52 -37.15
N HIS A 313 -7.76 -2.31 -36.65
CA HIS A 313 -6.51 -2.02 -35.96
C HIS A 313 -6.38 -2.71 -34.60
N ALA A 314 -7.49 -2.97 -33.91
CA ALA A 314 -7.46 -3.67 -32.63
C ALA A 314 -7.20 -5.18 -32.83
N TYR A 315 -7.74 -5.75 -33.91
CA TYR A 315 -7.67 -7.17 -34.23
C TYR A 315 -6.22 -7.66 -34.29
N ASP A 316 -5.36 -7.00 -35.05
CA ASP A 316 -3.95 -7.41 -35.22
C ASP A 316 -3.18 -7.49 -33.88
N TYR A 317 -3.40 -6.51 -32.99
CA TYR A 317 -2.77 -6.52 -31.67
C TYR A 317 -3.32 -7.64 -30.77
N LEU A 318 -4.61 -7.91 -30.86
CA LEU A 318 -5.27 -8.96 -30.09
C LEU A 318 -4.85 -10.35 -30.56
N ASP A 319 -4.75 -10.57 -31.87
CA ASP A 319 -4.36 -11.86 -32.43
C ASP A 319 -2.87 -12.15 -32.17
N THR A 320 -2.00 -11.15 -32.32
CA THR A 320 -0.58 -11.27 -31.93
C THR A 320 -0.45 -11.66 -30.45
N LEU A 321 -1.18 -10.98 -29.56
CA LEU A 321 -1.19 -11.28 -28.13
C LEU A 321 -1.72 -12.69 -27.84
N ARG A 322 -2.78 -13.12 -28.52
CA ARG A 322 -3.34 -14.47 -28.40
C ARG A 322 -2.28 -15.52 -28.74
N GLU A 323 -1.56 -15.32 -29.84
CA GLU A 323 -0.46 -16.21 -30.21
C GLU A 323 0.68 -16.22 -29.19
N GLU A 324 1.07 -15.06 -28.66
CA GLU A 324 2.11 -14.95 -27.64
C GLU A 324 1.74 -15.72 -26.35
N ILE A 325 0.46 -15.72 -25.98
CA ILE A 325 -0.03 -16.50 -24.83
C ILE A 325 -0.03 -18.00 -25.17
N ALA A 326 -0.53 -18.38 -26.35
CA ALA A 326 -0.60 -19.78 -26.78
C ALA A 326 0.78 -20.44 -26.93
N LYS A 327 1.80 -19.69 -27.37
CA LYS A 327 3.18 -20.15 -27.55
C LYS A 327 3.99 -20.14 -26.24
N TYR A 328 3.42 -19.71 -25.12
CA TYR A 328 4.16 -19.61 -23.88
C TYR A 328 4.19 -20.95 -23.12
N ASP A 329 5.40 -21.45 -22.87
CA ASP A 329 5.62 -22.67 -22.12
C ASP A 329 5.64 -22.37 -20.61
N MET A 330 4.55 -22.69 -19.92
CA MET A 330 4.51 -22.56 -18.47
C MET A 330 5.14 -23.78 -17.81
N VAL A 331 6.30 -23.58 -17.19
CA VAL A 331 6.96 -24.62 -16.40
C VAL A 331 6.29 -24.70 -15.03
N ILE A 332 5.57 -25.81 -14.77
CA ILE A 332 5.03 -26.11 -13.46
C ILE A 332 6.12 -26.78 -12.63
N ARG A 333 6.50 -26.15 -11.52
CA ARG A 333 7.30 -26.80 -10.48
C ARG A 333 6.32 -27.45 -9.51
N ASP A 334 6.38 -28.76 -9.39
CA ASP A 334 5.53 -29.50 -8.46
C ASP A 334 5.93 -29.15 -7.02
N THR A 335 5.14 -28.30 -6.37
CA THR A 335 5.38 -27.84 -5.00
C THR A 335 4.79 -28.78 -3.95
N SER A 336 4.25 -29.94 -4.32
CA SER A 336 3.49 -30.83 -3.41
C SER A 336 4.33 -31.54 -2.31
N ARG A 337 5.60 -31.17 -2.09
CA ARG A 337 6.41 -31.69 -0.97
C ARG A 337 7.21 -30.58 -0.29
N SER A 338 6.62 -29.95 0.72
CA SER A 338 7.37 -29.13 1.69
C SER A 338 7.92 -30.02 2.81
N GLY A 339 9.24 -30.10 2.96
CA GLY A 339 9.91 -30.87 4.02
C GLY A 339 11.37 -31.20 3.71
N LYS A 340 12.15 -31.62 4.72
CA LYS A 340 13.58 -32.00 4.60
C LYS A 340 13.86 -33.12 3.58
N GLN A 341 12.84 -33.84 3.12
CA GLN A 341 12.94 -34.85 2.05
C GLN A 341 12.91 -34.26 0.61
N ALA A 342 12.53 -33.00 0.42
CA ALA A 342 12.48 -32.34 -0.89
C ALA A 342 13.87 -32.13 -1.52
N ARG A 343 14.91 -31.92 -0.70
CA ARG A 343 16.28 -31.64 -1.20
C ARG A 343 16.97 -32.86 -1.83
N LYS A 344 16.54 -34.09 -1.53
CA LYS A 344 17.09 -35.31 -2.13
C LYS A 344 16.39 -35.73 -3.44
N ALA A 345 15.13 -35.33 -3.65
CA ALA A 345 14.35 -35.67 -4.86
C ALA A 345 14.49 -34.65 -6.01
N ALA A 346 14.97 -33.43 -5.73
CA ALA A 346 15.08 -32.34 -6.71
C ALA A 346 16.07 -32.57 -7.86
N ARG A 347 16.86 -33.66 -7.85
CA ARG A 347 17.80 -34.01 -8.93
C ARG A 347 17.18 -34.82 -10.07
N SER A 348 15.92 -35.26 -9.97
CA SER A 348 15.28 -36.13 -10.98
C SER A 348 13.78 -35.84 -11.17
N GLN A 349 13.36 -34.57 -11.21
CA GLN A 349 11.98 -34.22 -11.54
C GLN A 349 11.89 -33.63 -12.95
N SER A 350 11.10 -34.27 -13.81
CA SER A 350 10.75 -33.74 -15.13
C SER A 350 9.96 -32.45 -14.95
N MET A 351 10.45 -31.37 -15.54
CA MET A 351 9.71 -30.11 -15.64
C MET A 351 8.50 -30.35 -16.56
N LYS A 352 7.28 -30.37 -15.99
CA LYS A 352 6.06 -30.47 -16.79
C LYS A 352 5.74 -29.09 -17.35
N THR A 353 5.82 -28.95 -18.67
CA THR A 353 5.35 -27.76 -19.39
C THR A 353 3.85 -27.89 -19.66
N VAL A 354 3.12 -26.80 -19.47
CA VAL A 354 1.69 -26.72 -19.79
C VAL A 354 1.44 -25.45 -20.59
N HIS A 355 0.53 -25.54 -21.55
CA HIS A 355 0.12 -24.42 -22.39
C HIS A 355 -1.32 -24.03 -22.04
N VAL A 356 -1.60 -22.74 -22.15
CA VAL A 356 -2.93 -22.18 -22.01
C VAL A 356 -3.24 -21.34 -23.24
N THR A 357 -4.50 -21.30 -23.62
CA THR A 357 -4.97 -20.49 -24.77
C THR A 357 -6.07 -19.55 -24.30
N VAL A 358 -6.31 -18.51 -25.09
CA VAL A 358 -7.38 -17.54 -24.81
C VAL A 358 -8.25 -17.37 -26.05
N SER A 359 -9.54 -17.22 -25.81
CA SER A 359 -10.50 -16.81 -26.83
C SER A 359 -10.79 -15.32 -26.67
N ILE A 360 -10.96 -14.60 -27.77
CA ILE A 360 -11.16 -13.15 -27.78
C ILE A 360 -12.38 -12.79 -28.62
N GLY A 361 -13.27 -11.98 -28.08
CA GLY A 361 -14.36 -11.34 -28.80
C GLY A 361 -14.15 -9.83 -28.88
N VAL A 362 -14.23 -9.22 -30.07
CA VAL A 362 -13.97 -7.80 -30.27
C VAL A 362 -15.16 -7.07 -30.88
N ALA A 363 -15.49 -5.89 -30.40
CA ALA A 363 -16.57 -5.05 -30.93
C ALA A 363 -16.19 -3.57 -30.96
N GLU A 364 -16.43 -2.92 -32.09
CA GLU A 364 -16.29 -1.47 -32.24
C GLU A 364 -17.60 -0.75 -31.86
N LYS A 365 -17.46 0.42 -31.20
CA LYS A 365 -18.61 1.26 -30.88
C LYS A 365 -19.27 1.80 -32.15
N SER A 366 -20.56 1.49 -32.31
CA SER A 366 -21.43 2.20 -33.26
C SER A 366 -21.90 3.56 -32.68
N PRO A 367 -22.22 4.57 -33.51
CA PRO A 367 -22.55 5.92 -33.05
C PRO A 367 -23.63 5.99 -31.94
N LYS A 368 -24.67 5.15 -32.04
CA LYS A 368 -25.81 5.12 -31.12
C LYS A 368 -25.65 4.16 -29.93
N GLN A 369 -24.56 3.40 -29.86
CA GLN A 369 -24.36 2.42 -28.80
C GLN A 369 -23.79 3.05 -27.53
N GLN A 370 -24.34 2.63 -26.38
CA GLN A 370 -23.74 2.87 -25.07
C GLN A 370 -22.66 1.82 -24.78
N PHE A 371 -21.80 2.10 -23.80
CA PHE A 371 -20.68 1.21 -23.45
C PHE A 371 -21.12 -0.23 -23.16
N GLU A 372 -22.17 -0.43 -22.36
CA GLU A 372 -22.69 -1.76 -22.02
C GLU A 372 -23.14 -2.56 -23.25
N GLN A 373 -23.67 -1.87 -24.28
CA GLN A 373 -24.08 -2.53 -25.51
C GLN A 373 -22.88 -3.00 -26.34
N VAL A 374 -21.81 -2.20 -26.40
CA VAL A 374 -20.56 -2.58 -27.07
C VAL A 374 -19.89 -3.73 -26.32
N LEU A 375 -19.86 -3.68 -24.99
CA LEU A 375 -19.33 -4.75 -24.14
C LEU A 375 -20.10 -6.07 -24.36
N LYS A 376 -21.43 -6.00 -24.44
CA LYS A 376 -22.28 -7.15 -24.77
C LYS A 376 -22.01 -7.69 -26.18
N CYS A 377 -21.75 -6.83 -27.17
CA CYS A 377 -21.35 -7.29 -28.50
C CYS A 377 -19.99 -8.03 -28.46
N ALA A 378 -19.02 -7.52 -27.71
CA ALA A 378 -17.73 -8.18 -27.54
C ALA A 378 -17.87 -9.54 -26.83
N ASP A 379 -18.75 -9.64 -25.83
CA ASP A 379 -19.07 -10.91 -25.15
C ASP A 379 -19.74 -11.94 -26.10
N LEU A 380 -20.69 -11.49 -26.93
CA LEU A 380 -21.29 -12.35 -27.96
C LEU A 380 -20.24 -12.83 -28.99
N ALA A 381 -19.30 -11.96 -29.35
CA ALA A 381 -18.18 -12.32 -30.23
C ALA A 381 -17.25 -13.35 -29.57
N LEU A 382 -16.99 -13.22 -28.26
CA LEU A 382 -16.19 -14.17 -27.48
C LEU A 382 -16.87 -15.54 -27.43
N TYR A 383 -18.19 -15.57 -27.26
CA TYR A 383 -18.97 -16.80 -27.34
C TYR A 383 -18.85 -17.49 -28.71
N ARG A 384 -18.85 -16.71 -29.81
CA ARG A 384 -18.59 -17.25 -31.16
C ARG A 384 -17.18 -17.82 -31.27
N ALA A 385 -16.17 -17.15 -30.72
CA ALA A 385 -14.79 -17.65 -30.69
C ALA A 385 -14.69 -19.01 -30.00
N LYS A 386 -15.33 -19.14 -28.83
CA LYS A 386 -15.39 -20.41 -28.08
C LYS A 386 -16.09 -21.52 -28.88
N LYS A 387 -17.16 -21.19 -29.61
CA LYS A 387 -17.87 -22.15 -30.48
C LYS A 387 -17.07 -22.59 -31.72
N ARG A 388 -16.23 -21.72 -32.26
CA ARG A 388 -15.39 -22.00 -33.44
C ARG A 388 -14.14 -22.83 -33.14
N GLY A 389 -14.03 -23.39 -31.93
CA GLY A 389 -12.89 -24.22 -31.53
C GLY A 389 -11.88 -23.54 -30.64
N ARG A 390 -12.22 -22.36 -30.07
CA ARG A 390 -11.37 -21.60 -29.13
C ARG A 390 -10.06 -21.12 -29.76
N ASN A 391 -9.18 -20.50 -28.96
CA ASN A 391 -7.88 -19.98 -29.39
C ASN A 391 -7.98 -19.15 -30.69
N ASN A 392 -8.96 -18.25 -30.77
CA ASN A 392 -9.15 -17.36 -31.92
C ASN A 392 -9.74 -16.00 -31.48
N VAL A 393 -9.69 -15.05 -32.41
CA VAL A 393 -10.32 -13.73 -32.27
C VAL A 393 -11.56 -13.69 -33.17
N CYS A 394 -12.71 -13.31 -32.61
CA CYS A 394 -13.96 -13.14 -33.34
C CYS A 394 -14.55 -11.74 -33.15
N GLN A 395 -15.31 -11.28 -34.14
CA GLN A 395 -16.06 -10.03 -34.13
C GLN A 395 -17.57 -10.27 -34.00
#